data_AF-A0AAP1AEZ6-F1
#
_entry.id   AF-A0AAP1AEZ6-F1
#
_cell.length_a   1.000
_cell.length_b   1.000
_cell.length_c   1.000
_cell.angle_alpha   90.00
_cell.angle_beta   90.00
_cell.angle_gamma   90.00
#
_symmetry.space_group_name_H-M   'P 1'
#
loop_
_entity.id
_entity.type
_entity.pdbx_description
1 polymer ?
#
loop_
_entity_poly.entity_id
_entity_poly.type
_entity_poly.pdbx_seq_one_letter_code
_entity_poly.pdbx_strand_id
1 'polypeptide(L)'
;MKKIILLGLIFLPALTFAKPVQQDSYSVHEQNCRTIMEIAQVIMEKKQNGLPLSKALEENDDIFKKIHNKNVERLYNSITRDAYEQPNYSTPSMKQEQLNDFTATTYLGCMATHD
;
A
#
# COMPACT_ATOMS: atom_id res chain seq x y z
N MET A 1 -68.00 -22.56 -24.27
CA MET A 1 -66.99 -21.49 -24.14
C MET A 1 -66.81 -21.11 -22.68
N LYS A 2 -65.76 -21.57 -22.00
CA LYS A 2 -65.22 -20.92 -20.78
C LYS A 2 -63.71 -21.16 -20.76
N LYS A 3 -62.95 -20.07 -20.92
CA LYS A 3 -61.48 -20.04 -20.98
C LYS A 3 -60.96 -20.05 -19.54
N ILE A 4 -60.03 -20.94 -19.22
CA ILE A 4 -59.31 -20.93 -17.94
C ILE A 4 -58.15 -19.94 -18.10
N ILE A 5 -58.16 -18.86 -17.32
CA ILE A 5 -57.11 -17.84 -17.32
C ILE A 5 -56.01 -18.30 -16.36
N LEU A 6 -54.81 -18.54 -16.91
CA LEU A 6 -53.58 -18.73 -16.15
C LEU A 6 -53.18 -17.42 -15.47
N LEU A 7 -53.22 -17.40 -14.13
CA LEU A 7 -52.57 -16.36 -13.33
C LEU A 7 -51.11 -16.74 -13.13
N GLY A 8 -50.25 -16.23 -14.02
CA GLY A 8 -48.80 -16.28 -13.86
C GLY A 8 -48.37 -15.30 -12.77
N LEU A 9 -47.88 -15.82 -11.64
CA LEU A 9 -47.20 -15.04 -10.62
C LEU A 9 -45.86 -14.56 -11.18
N ILE A 10 -45.81 -13.29 -11.59
CA ILE A 10 -44.55 -12.62 -11.96
C ILE A 10 -43.85 -12.23 -10.65
N PHE A 11 -42.90 -13.05 -10.22
CA PHE A 11 -41.89 -12.62 -9.24
C PHE A 11 -40.94 -11.64 -9.95
N LEU A 12 -41.15 -10.34 -9.80
CA LEU A 12 -40.13 -9.35 -10.10
C LEU A 12 -39.05 -9.43 -9.01
N PRO A 13 -37.79 -9.78 -9.32
CA PRO A 13 -36.71 -9.61 -8.36
C PRO A 13 -36.54 -8.10 -8.13
N ALA A 14 -36.81 -7.66 -6.90
CA ALA A 14 -36.47 -6.31 -6.47
C ALA A 14 -34.96 -6.15 -6.56
N LEU A 15 -34.51 -5.40 -7.58
CA LEU A 15 -33.15 -4.89 -7.66
C LEU A 15 -32.97 -3.92 -6.47
N THR A 16 -32.52 -4.48 -5.35
CA THR A 16 -32.04 -3.67 -4.23
C THR A 16 -30.71 -3.08 -4.67
N PHE A 17 -30.70 -1.79 -4.98
CA PHE A 17 -29.47 -1.04 -5.16
C PHE A 17 -28.77 -0.99 -3.80
N ALA A 18 -27.77 -1.85 -3.59
CA ALA A 18 -26.85 -1.71 -2.47
C ALA A 18 -26.19 -0.33 -2.56
N LYS A 19 -26.34 0.49 -1.51
CA LYS A 19 -25.63 1.77 -1.44
C LYS A 19 -24.12 1.51 -1.49
N PRO A 20 -23.34 2.34 -2.21
CA PRO A 20 -21.89 2.22 -2.18
C PRO A 20 -21.41 2.36 -0.72
N VAL A 21 -20.60 1.40 -0.27
CA VAL A 21 -19.94 1.48 1.03
C VAL A 21 -19.00 2.67 0.99
N GLN A 22 -19.33 3.74 1.72
CA GLN A 22 -18.35 4.80 2.01
C GLN A 22 -17.31 4.19 2.95
N GLN A 23 -16.08 4.01 2.47
CA GLN A 23 -14.95 3.68 3.34
C GLN A 23 -14.78 4.81 4.36
N ASP A 24 -14.65 4.46 5.64
CA ASP A 24 -14.34 5.44 6.67
C ASP A 24 -12.89 5.95 6.53
N SER A 25 -12.62 7.14 7.05
CA SER A 25 -11.28 7.77 6.99
C SER A 25 -10.18 6.86 7.57
N TYR A 26 -10.52 6.09 8.60
CA TYR A 26 -9.61 5.17 9.26
C TYR A 26 -9.17 4.04 8.31
N SER A 27 -10.09 3.39 7.61
CA SER A 27 -9.78 2.30 6.68
C SER A 27 -8.94 2.77 5.50
N VAL A 28 -9.19 3.99 4.98
CA VAL A 28 -8.35 4.58 3.93
C VAL A 28 -6.95 4.88 4.46
N HIS A 29 -6.84 5.42 5.68
CA HIS A 29 -5.56 5.70 6.30
C HIS A 29 -4.75 4.43 6.56
N GLU A 30 -5.39 3.41 7.14
CA GLU A 30 -4.78 2.10 7.38
C GLU A 30 -4.24 1.49 6.09
N GLN A 31 -5.03 1.53 5.01
CA GLN A 31 -4.63 1.00 3.72
C GLN A 31 -3.42 1.75 3.16
N ASN A 32 -3.39 3.08 3.29
CA ASN A 32 -2.24 3.89 2.90
C ASN A 32 -0.99 3.51 3.70
N CYS A 33 -1.12 3.30 5.02
CA CYS A 33 0.00 2.89 5.86
C CYS A 33 0.53 1.49 5.51
N ARG A 34 -0.34 0.56 5.11
CA ARG A 34 0.09 -0.73 4.56
C ARG A 34 0.86 -0.58 3.26
N THR A 35 0.38 0.25 2.33
CA THR A 35 1.11 0.53 1.08
C THR A 35 2.48 1.15 1.36
N ILE A 36 2.58 2.07 2.33
CA ILE A 36 3.84 2.67 2.75
C ILE A 36 4.80 1.61 3.33
N MET A 37 4.28 0.69 4.15
CA MET A 37 5.05 -0.43 4.70
C MET A 37 5.61 -1.35 3.60
N GLU A 38 4.81 -1.67 2.58
CA GLU A 38 5.23 -2.48 1.43
C GLU A 38 6.34 -1.77 0.62
N ILE A 39 6.22 -0.46 0.42
CA ILE A 39 7.27 0.35 -0.22
C ILE A 39 8.58 0.27 0.58
N ALA A 40 8.50 0.42 1.91
CA ALA A 40 9.65 0.30 2.81
C ALA A 40 10.29 -1.09 2.73
N GLN A 41 9.49 -2.15 2.66
CA GLN A 41 9.99 -3.51 2.48
C GLN A 41 10.84 -3.63 1.21
N VAL A 42 10.30 -3.24 0.06
CA VAL A 42 10.99 -3.34 -1.24
C VAL A 42 12.29 -2.54 -1.26
N ILE A 43 12.28 -1.32 -0.69
CA ILE A 43 13.47 -0.47 -0.62
C ILE A 43 14.56 -1.11 0.25
N MET A 44 14.19 -1.63 1.42
CA MET A 44 15.15 -2.29 2.32
C MET A 44 15.70 -3.57 1.71
N GLU A 45 14.86 -4.39 1.06
CA GLU A 45 15.31 -5.59 0.35
C GLU A 45 16.31 -5.25 -0.77
N LYS A 46 16.03 -4.22 -1.58
CA LYS A 46 16.97 -3.73 -2.61
C LYS A 46 18.30 -3.31 -2.00
N LYS A 47 18.30 -2.55 -0.91
CA LYS A 47 19.51 -2.17 -0.16
C LYS A 47 20.27 -3.41 0.33
N GLN A 48 19.58 -4.34 0.98
CA GLN A 48 20.17 -5.57 1.52
C GLN A 48 20.75 -6.49 0.43
N ASN A 49 20.27 -6.34 -0.81
CA ASN A 49 20.79 -7.01 -2.01
C ASN A 49 21.92 -6.22 -2.70
N GLY A 50 22.38 -5.12 -2.11
CA GLY A 50 23.56 -4.39 -2.55
C GLY A 50 23.29 -3.29 -3.58
N LEU A 51 22.04 -2.88 -3.78
CA LEU A 51 21.76 -1.68 -4.57
C LEU A 51 22.42 -0.47 -3.86
N PRO A 52 23.21 0.35 -4.57
CA PRO A 52 23.76 1.58 -3.99
C PRO A 52 22.71 2.70 -3.96
N LEU A 53 22.83 3.61 -2.98
CA LEU A 53 21.88 4.72 -2.79
C LEU A 53 21.70 5.56 -4.05
N SER A 54 22.79 5.86 -4.76
CA SER A 54 22.73 6.63 -6.01
C SER A 54 21.83 5.99 -7.06
N LYS A 55 21.83 4.66 -7.16
CA LYS A 55 20.96 3.92 -8.08
C LYS A 55 19.52 3.82 -7.58
N ALA A 56 19.31 3.68 -6.28
CA ALA A 56 17.96 3.74 -5.71
C ALA A 56 17.29 5.11 -5.97
N LEU A 57 18.04 6.21 -5.83
CA LEU A 57 17.54 7.55 -6.11
C LEU A 57 17.28 7.78 -7.60
N GLU A 58 18.16 7.29 -8.49
CA GLU A 58 17.93 7.34 -9.95
C GLU A 58 16.67 6.58 -10.36
N GLU A 59 16.44 5.39 -9.78
CA GLU A 59 15.21 4.62 -10.00
C GLU A 59 13.95 5.38 -9.54
N ASN A 60 14.01 6.04 -8.37
CA ASN A 60 12.92 6.88 -7.89
C ASN A 60 12.64 8.03 -8.87
N ASP A 61 13.68 8.78 -9.28
CA ASP A 61 13.55 9.88 -10.23
C ASP A 61 12.88 9.43 -11.54
N ASP A 62 13.25 8.26 -12.06
CA ASP A 62 12.68 7.69 -13.28
C ASP A 62 11.22 7.27 -13.14
N ILE A 63 10.82 6.75 -11.98
CA ILE A 63 9.42 6.45 -11.65
C ILE A 63 8.60 7.76 -11.59
N PHE A 64 9.10 8.78 -10.92
CA PHE A 64 8.36 10.02 -10.67
C PHE A 64 8.36 11.03 -11.82
N LYS A 65 9.28 10.90 -12.80
CA LYS A 65 9.14 11.61 -14.08
C LYS A 65 7.80 11.34 -14.77
N LYS A 66 7.19 10.16 -14.55
CA LYS A 66 5.91 9.75 -15.13
C LYS A 66 4.72 10.01 -14.20
N ILE A 67 4.95 9.90 -12.89
CA ILE A 67 3.95 10.09 -11.85
C ILE A 67 4.15 11.49 -11.28
N HIS A 68 3.47 12.49 -11.84
CA HIS A 68 3.59 13.90 -11.45
C HIS A 68 3.01 14.22 -10.05
N ASN A 69 3.38 13.45 -9.02
CA ASN A 69 2.93 13.62 -7.64
C ASN A 69 4.14 13.78 -6.71
N LYS A 70 4.43 15.04 -6.37
CA LYS A 70 5.56 15.43 -5.51
C LYS A 70 5.48 14.87 -4.09
N ASN A 71 4.29 14.57 -3.58
CA ASN A 71 4.16 14.02 -2.22
C ASN A 71 4.58 12.55 -2.20
N VAL A 72 4.21 11.79 -3.24
CA VAL A 72 4.65 10.39 -3.38
C VAL A 72 6.16 10.34 -3.63
N GLU A 73 6.69 11.24 -4.47
CA GLU A 73 8.14 11.35 -4.68
C GLU A 73 8.90 11.61 -3.37
N ARG A 74 8.44 12.57 -2.56
CA ARG A 74 9.05 12.86 -1.25
C ARG A 74 8.98 11.68 -0.30
N LEU A 75 7.85 10.97 -0.27
CA LEU A 75 7.66 9.78 0.55
C LEU A 75 8.68 8.69 0.19
N TYR A 76 8.80 8.34 -1.09
CA TYR A 76 9.77 7.33 -1.56
C TYR A 76 11.21 7.75 -1.24
N ASN A 77 11.55 9.02 -1.48
CA ASN A 77 12.88 9.53 -1.18
C ASN A 77 13.18 9.56 0.34
N SER A 78 12.17 9.79 1.19
CA SER A 78 12.34 9.70 2.64
C SER A 78 12.62 8.26 3.08
N ILE A 79 11.76 7.32 2.71
CA ILE A 79 11.92 5.91 3.05
C ILE A 79 13.26 5.37 2.51
N THR A 80 13.67 5.81 1.32
CA THR A 80 14.98 5.48 0.75
C THR A 80 16.12 5.99 1.63
N ARG A 81 16.10 7.25 2.07
CA ARG A 81 17.14 7.74 2.99
C ARG A 81 17.16 6.97 4.30
N ASP A 82 15.99 6.79 4.92
CA ASP A 82 15.85 6.09 6.21
C ASP A 82 16.38 4.66 6.13
N ALA A 83 16.11 3.94 5.03
CA ALA A 83 16.66 2.61 4.80
C ALA A 83 18.19 2.62 4.72
N TYR A 84 18.79 3.59 4.03
CA TYR A 84 20.24 3.69 3.82
C TYR A 84 21.01 4.26 5.03
N GLU A 85 20.33 4.91 5.97
CA GLU A 85 20.88 5.27 7.28
C GLU A 85 21.07 4.05 8.20
N GLN A 86 20.33 2.96 7.95
CA GLN A 86 20.47 1.74 8.73
C GLN A 86 21.75 0.95 8.39
N PRO A 87 22.33 0.23 9.38
CA PRO A 87 23.52 -0.60 9.17
C PRO A 87 23.32 -1.67 8.08
N ASN A 88 24.43 -2.19 7.57
CA ASN A 88 24.43 -3.34 6.65
C ASN A 88 24.68 -4.62 7.43
N TYR A 89 23.86 -5.65 7.17
CA TYR A 89 24.03 -6.97 7.74
C TYR A 89 24.35 -8.00 6.64
N SER A 90 25.18 -8.97 6.98
CA SER A 90 25.62 -10.02 6.04
C SER A 90 24.88 -11.34 6.22
N THR A 91 24.36 -11.62 7.43
CA THR A 91 23.67 -12.88 7.72
C THR A 91 22.18 -12.81 7.36
N PRO A 92 21.59 -13.90 6.84
CA PRO A 92 20.16 -13.91 6.50
C PRO A 92 19.23 -13.58 7.68
N SER A 93 19.56 -14.05 8.89
CA SER A 93 18.74 -13.80 10.07
C SER A 93 18.70 -12.32 10.46
N MET A 94 19.86 -11.64 10.47
CA MET A 94 19.93 -10.22 10.81
C MET A 94 19.31 -9.33 9.72
N LYS A 95 19.44 -9.74 8.44
CA LYS A 95 18.72 -9.07 7.34
C LYS A 95 17.20 -9.17 7.54
N GLN A 96 16.70 -10.35 7.89
CA GLN A 96 15.27 -10.55 8.14
C GLN A 96 14.79 -9.74 9.36
N GLU A 97 15.54 -9.75 10.45
CA GLU A 97 15.23 -8.96 11.65
C GLU A 97 15.17 -7.47 11.32
N GLN A 98 16.19 -6.94 10.62
CA GLN A 98 16.21 -5.57 10.14
C GLN A 98 14.99 -5.24 9.26
N LEU A 99 14.64 -6.14 8.34
CA LEU A 99 13.51 -5.93 7.45
C LEU A 99 12.20 -5.84 8.25
N ASN A 100 12.00 -6.73 9.22
CA ASN A 100 10.83 -6.74 10.09
C ASN A 100 10.75 -5.46 10.91
N ASP A 101 11.85 -5.04 11.54
CA ASP A 101 11.89 -3.84 12.38
C ASP A 101 11.66 -2.56 11.56
N PHE A 102 12.29 -2.46 10.38
CA PHE A 102 12.15 -1.30 9.51
C PHE A 102 10.71 -1.15 9.00
N THR A 103 10.10 -2.24 8.52
CA THR A 103 8.73 -2.23 8.01
C THR A 103 7.71 -1.97 9.11
N ALA A 104 7.87 -2.59 10.29
CA ALA A 104 7.03 -2.33 11.44
C ALA A 104 7.11 -0.88 11.91
N THR A 105 8.32 -0.33 12.03
CA THR A 105 8.54 1.07 12.43
C THR A 105 7.90 2.04 11.44
N THR A 106 8.03 1.75 10.14
CA THR A 106 7.42 2.59 9.08
C THR A 106 5.89 2.57 9.18
N TYR A 107 5.28 1.39 9.34
CA TYR A 107 3.83 1.27 9.50
C TYR A 107 3.32 2.01 10.74
N LEU A 108 3.95 1.77 11.89
CA LEU A 108 3.57 2.40 13.16
C LEU A 108 3.73 3.91 13.12
N GLY A 109 4.82 4.41 12.50
CA GLY A 109 5.04 5.84 12.30
C GLY A 109 3.97 6.47 11.40
N CYS A 110 3.51 5.77 10.36
CA CYS A 110 2.40 6.24 9.53
C CYS A 110 1.09 6.31 10.32
N MET A 111 0.75 5.24 11.05
CA MET A 111 -0.49 5.16 11.83
C MET A 111 -0.58 6.26 12.91
N ALA A 112 0.55 6.64 13.50
CA ALA A 112 0.63 7.68 14.53
C ALA A 112 0.29 9.10 13.99
N THR A 113 0.16 9.28 12.67
CA THR A 113 -0.23 10.58 12.08
C THR A 113 -1.75 10.79 12.00
N HIS A 114 -2.55 9.78 12.37
CA HIS A 114 -4.02 9.83 12.39
C HIS A 114 -4.62 10.13 13.79
N ASP A 115 -3.77 10.44 14.77
CA ASP A 115 -4.18 10.90 16.10
C ASP A 115 -4.48 12.42 16.15
#